data_AF-D9CI33-F1
#
_entry.id   AF-D9CI33-F1
#
_cell.length_a   1.000
_cell.length_b   1.000
_cell.length_c   1.000
_cell.angle_alpha   90.00
_cell.angle_beta   90.00
_cell.angle_gamma   90.00
#
_symmetry.space_group_name_H-M   'P 1'
#
loop_
_entity.id
_entity.type
_entity.pdbx_description
1 polymer ?
#
loop_
_entity_poly.entity_id
_entity_poly.type
_entity_poly.pdbx_seq_one_letter_code
_entity_poly.pdbx_strand_id
1 'polypeptide(L)'
;DFDWEYPTKPGIGCNTLSPNDSANFLSFLQALRATEVGGSMIISGAVAPTPFADTAGNPMTDVSEFAKVFDHIAIMVYDIWGSWSTGVGPNAP
;
A
#
# COMPACT_ATOMS: atom_id res chain seq x y z
N ASP A 1 0.73 6.41 10.71
CA ASP A 1 0.00 6.08 9.49
C ASP A 1 0.92 6.26 8.30
N PHE A 2 0.98 5.27 7.41
CA PHE A 2 1.83 5.29 6.22
C PHE A 2 0.97 5.47 4.96
N ASP A 3 1.34 6.44 4.13
CA ASP A 3 0.61 6.79 2.91
C ASP A 3 1.57 6.86 1.72
N TRP A 4 2.16 5.70 1.38
CA TRP A 4 3.02 5.56 0.20
C TRP A 4 2.19 5.06 -0.98
N GLU A 5 2.06 5.88 -2.01
CA GLU A 5 1.31 5.59 -3.23
C GLU A 5 2.20 5.38 -4.46
N TYR A 6 2.64 4.16 -4.81
CA TYR A 6 2.50 2.89 -4.09
C TYR A 6 3.81 2.08 -4.21
N PRO A 7 4.13 1.19 -3.26
CA PRO A 7 5.24 0.26 -3.42
C PRO A 7 5.16 -0.50 -4.74
N THR A 8 6.24 -0.49 -5.55
CA THR A 8 6.36 -1.22 -6.83
C THR A 8 5.36 -0.77 -7.91
N LYS A 9 4.50 0.22 -7.67
CA LYS A 9 3.52 0.72 -8.64
C LYS A 9 3.62 2.25 -8.83
N PRO A 10 3.32 2.76 -10.03
CA PRO A 10 3.17 4.19 -10.21
C PRO A 10 1.96 4.69 -9.40
N GLY A 11 2.15 5.76 -8.62
CA GLY A 11 1.05 6.62 -8.16
C GLY A 11 0.66 7.61 -9.26
N ILE A 12 0.43 8.87 -8.90
CA ILE A 12 0.16 9.95 -9.88
C ILE A 12 1.37 10.28 -10.80
N GLY A 13 2.56 9.77 -10.46
CA GLY A 13 3.79 9.86 -11.26
C GLY A 13 5.04 9.90 -10.38
N CYS A 14 6.22 9.83 -10.99
CA CYS A 14 7.53 10.11 -10.37
C CYS A 14 8.05 9.15 -9.29
N ASN A 15 7.32 8.08 -8.94
CA ASN A 15 7.90 7.04 -8.09
C ASN A 15 9.12 6.40 -8.76
N THR A 16 10.22 6.35 -8.03
CA THR A 16 11.30 5.41 -8.34
C THR A 16 10.80 4.02 -7.95
N LEU A 17 10.66 3.14 -8.94
CA LEU A 17 10.11 1.80 -8.73
C LEU A 17 11.22 0.78 -8.50
N SER A 18 11.01 -0.11 -7.55
CA SER A 18 11.82 -1.31 -7.35
C SER A 18 10.92 -2.54 -7.21
N PRO A 19 11.31 -3.70 -7.78
CA PRO A 19 10.62 -4.96 -7.50
C PRO A 19 10.70 -5.38 -6.03
N ASN A 20 11.56 -4.72 -5.23
CA ASN A 20 11.73 -5.00 -3.81
C ASN A 20 10.93 -4.05 -2.91
N ASP A 21 10.19 -3.05 -3.43
CA ASP A 21 9.55 -2.03 -2.58
C ASP A 21 8.57 -2.65 -1.56
N SER A 22 7.67 -3.54 -2.01
CA SER A 22 6.72 -4.20 -1.09
C SER A 22 7.44 -5.01 -0.01
N ALA A 23 8.48 -5.76 -0.38
CA ALA A 23 9.25 -6.58 0.57
C ALA A 23 10.04 -5.71 1.57
N ASN A 24 10.62 -4.61 1.09
CA ASN A 24 11.33 -3.66 1.94
C ASN A 24 10.38 -2.91 2.88
N PHE A 25 9.18 -2.55 2.40
CA PHE A 25 8.17 -1.91 3.21
C PHE A 25 7.69 -2.84 4.33
N LEU A 26 7.40 -4.11 4.02
CA LEU A 26 7.10 -5.13 5.03
C LEU A 26 8.24 -5.29 6.05
N SER A 27 9.49 -5.38 5.58
CA SER A 27 10.67 -5.52 6.44
C SER A 27 10.82 -4.32 7.38
N PHE A 28 10.58 -3.11 6.88
CA PHE A 28 10.57 -1.89 7.69
C PHE A 28 9.47 -1.91 8.76
N LEU A 29 8.24 -2.29 8.40
CA LEU A 29 7.13 -2.40 9.36
C LEU A 29 7.41 -3.44 10.45
N GLN A 30 7.99 -4.58 10.08
CA GLN A 30 8.43 -5.61 11.03
C GLN A 30 9.51 -5.07 11.98
N ALA A 31 10.51 -4.36 11.46
CA ALA A 31 11.56 -3.74 12.27
C ALA A 31 11.00 -2.66 13.21
N LEU A 32 10.06 -1.84 12.73
CA LEU A 32 9.37 -0.85 13.55
C LEU A 32 8.60 -1.51 14.68
N ARG A 33 7.80 -2.54 14.38
CA ARG A 33 7.01 -3.28 15.37
C ARG A 33 7.88 -3.99 16.41
N ALA A 34 9.09 -4.40 16.05
CA ALA A 34 10.05 -5.03 16.96
C ALA A 34 10.69 -4.06 17.97
N THR A 35 10.55 -2.73 17.78
CA THR A 35 11.02 -1.74 18.76
C THR A 35 10.02 -1.60 19.92
N GLU A 36 10.49 -1.23 21.11
CA GLU A 36 9.62 -0.99 22.27
C GLU A 36 8.53 0.06 21.98
N VAL A 37 8.92 1.12 21.27
CA VAL A 37 8.01 2.20 20.89
C VAL A 37 7.03 1.74 19.81
N GLY A 38 7.50 1.15 18.71
CA GLY A 38 6.62 0.69 17.63
C GLY A 38 5.71 -0.48 18.02
N GLY A 39 6.12 -1.32 18.97
CA GLY A 39 5.30 -2.38 19.54
C GLY A 39 4.09 -1.89 20.33
N SER A 40 4.13 -0.65 20.84
CA SER A 40 3.02 -0.01 21.59
C SER A 40 2.23 1.03 20.79
N MET A 41 2.69 1.36 19.58
CA MET A 41 2.02 2.31 18.68
C MET A 41 0.91 1.65 17.86
N ILE A 42 -0.07 2.46 17.45
CA ILE A 42 -0.94 2.10 16.33
C ILE A 42 -0.16 2.33 15.04
N ILE A 43 0.04 1.26 14.27
CA ILE A 43 0.62 1.28 12.94
C ILE A 43 -0.50 0.99 11.94
N SER A 44 -0.77 1.98 11.09
CA SER A 44 -1.78 1.90 10.05
C SER A 44 -1.21 2.36 8.72
N GLY A 45 -1.92 2.09 7.63
CA GLY A 45 -1.60 2.65 6.33
C GLY A 45 -2.81 2.87 5.44
N ALA A 46 -2.75 3.92 4.63
CA ALA A 46 -3.61 4.12 3.49
C ALA A 46 -3.08 3.28 2.32
N VAL A 47 -3.95 2.47 1.72
CA VAL A 47 -3.56 1.47 0.71
C VAL A 47 -4.44 1.53 -0.52
N ALA A 48 -3.89 1.10 -1.65
CA ALA A 48 -4.63 0.98 -2.90
C ALA A 48 -5.83 0.00 -2.78
N PRO A 49 -6.86 0.13 -3.65
CA PRO A 49 -7.94 -0.85 -3.78
C PRO A 49 -7.49 -2.26 -4.18
N THR A 50 -6.27 -2.40 -4.71
CA THR A 50 -5.66 -3.69 -5.04
C THR A 50 -4.59 -4.06 -4.00
N PRO A 51 -4.37 -5.36 -3.72
CA PRO A 51 -3.26 -5.81 -2.87
C PRO A 51 -1.90 -5.20 -3.26
N PHE A 52 -0.97 -5.16 -2.28
CA PHE A 52 0.44 -4.83 -2.50
C PHE A 52 1.01 -5.67 -3.66
N ALA A 53 1.98 -5.11 -4.38
CA ALA A 53 2.48 -5.75 -5.60
C ALA A 53 3.61 -6.75 -5.31
N ASP A 54 3.62 -7.88 -6.01
CA ASP A 54 4.73 -8.83 -6.03
C ASP A 54 5.94 -8.28 -6.81
N THR A 55 7.01 -9.06 -6.91
CA THR A 55 8.24 -8.66 -7.61
C THR A 55 8.06 -8.44 -9.11
N ALA A 56 6.96 -8.93 -9.69
CA ALA A 56 6.58 -8.71 -11.08
C ALA A 56 5.56 -7.56 -11.24
N GLY A 57 5.15 -6.91 -10.14
CA GLY A 57 4.17 -5.82 -10.13
C GLY A 57 2.71 -6.29 -10.12
N ASN A 58 2.44 -7.59 -10.05
CA ASN A 58 1.08 -8.11 -9.97
C ASN A 58 0.54 -7.99 -8.54
N PRO A 59 -0.77 -7.88 -8.32
CA PRO A 59 -1.33 -7.96 -6.98
C PRO A 59 -0.94 -9.28 -6.30
N MET A 60 -0.36 -9.19 -5.10
CA MET A 60 -0.05 -10.36 -4.27
C MET A 60 -1.33 -11.15 -3.97
N THR A 61 -1.23 -12.47 -4.01
CA THR A 61 -2.30 -13.39 -3.61
C THR A 61 -2.35 -13.62 -2.10
N ASP A 62 -1.26 -13.33 -1.40
CA ASP A 62 -1.13 -13.41 0.05
C ASP A 62 -0.46 -12.13 0.59
N VAL A 63 -1.17 -11.46 1.50
CA VAL A 63 -0.70 -10.26 2.23
C VAL A 63 -0.76 -10.46 3.75
N SER A 64 -0.85 -11.72 4.21
CA SER A 64 -1.02 -12.06 5.62
C SER A 64 0.09 -11.53 6.52
N GLU A 65 1.33 -11.45 6.03
CA GLU A 65 2.43 -10.86 6.79
C GLU A 65 2.25 -9.35 7.04
N PHE A 66 1.63 -8.61 6.12
CA PHE A 66 1.27 -7.20 6.37
C PHE A 66 0.19 -7.09 7.46
N ALA A 67 -0.79 -8.00 7.46
CA ALA A 67 -1.84 -8.02 8.47
C ALA A 67 -1.32 -8.28 9.90
N LYS A 68 -0.15 -8.92 10.04
CA LYS A 68 0.50 -9.13 11.35
C LYS A 68 1.15 -7.87 11.92
N VAL A 69 1.48 -6.89 11.07
CA VAL A 69 2.23 -5.69 11.48
C VAL A 69 1.38 -4.41 11.46
N PHE A 70 0.30 -4.37 10.70
CA PHE A 70 -0.69 -3.29 10.78
C PHE A 70 -1.76 -3.58 11.82
N ASP A 71 -2.17 -2.56 12.56
CA ASP A 71 -3.38 -2.60 13.41
C ASP A 71 -4.65 -2.45 12.57
N HIS A 72 -4.60 -1.61 11.54
CA HIS A 72 -5.66 -1.47 10.55
C HIS A 72 -5.11 -0.85 9.26
N ILE A 73 -5.87 -0.96 8.17
CA ILE A 73 -5.60 -0.30 6.90
C ILE A 73 -6.83 0.51 6.49
N ALA A 74 -6.59 1.65 5.84
CA ALA A 74 -7.61 2.44 5.18
C ALA A 74 -7.49 2.19 3.68
N ILE A 75 -8.42 1.42 3.11
CA ILE A 75 -8.43 1.17 1.68
C ILE A 75 -8.99 2.42 0.98
N MET A 76 -8.19 3.02 0.11
CA MET A 76 -8.54 4.23 -0.64
C MET A 76 -9.47 3.88 -1.81
N VAL A 77 -10.71 3.50 -1.50
CA VAL A 77 -11.76 3.13 -2.47
C VAL A 77 -12.41 4.36 -3.14
N TYR A 78 -11.57 5.25 -3.63
CA TYR A 78 -11.92 6.44 -4.39
C TYR A 78 -10.89 6.63 -5.51
N ASP A 79 -11.07 7.66 -6.35
CA ASP A 79 -10.22 7.89 -7.53
C ASP A 79 -10.19 6.72 -8.53
N ILE A 80 -11.30 6.00 -8.63
CA ILE A 80 -11.51 4.93 -9.61
C ILE A 80 -11.80 5.53 -11.00
N TRP A 81 -12.54 6.64 -11.05
CA TRP A 81 -12.78 7.45 -12.24
C TRP A 81 -12.39 8.91 -12.02
N GLY A 82 -11.83 9.53 -13.06
CA GLY A 82 -11.44 10.93 -13.05
C GLY A 82 -11.18 11.47 -14.45
N SER A 83 -10.50 12.61 -14.52
CA SER A 83 -10.16 13.27 -15.79
C SER A 83 -9.24 12.46 -16.70
N TRP A 84 -8.56 11.45 -16.14
CA TRP A 84 -7.71 10.50 -16.87
C TRP A 84 -8.50 9.37 -17.57
N SER A 85 -9.79 9.20 -17.26
CA SER A 85 -10.65 8.18 -17.85
C SER A 85 -11.15 8.59 -19.23
N THR A 86 -11.44 7.62 -20.11
CA THR A 86 -11.94 7.86 -21.48
C THR A 86 -13.37 8.39 -21.54
N GLY A 87 -14.13 8.30 -20.44
CA GLY A 87 -15.52 8.77 -20.33
C GLY A 87 -15.92 8.99 -18.88
N VAL A 88 -17.12 9.56 -18.69
CA VAL A 88 -17.66 9.83 -17.35
C VAL A 88 -17.99 8.54 -16.60
N GLY A 89 -17.68 8.52 -15.30
CA GLY A 89 -17.96 7.39 -14.41
C GLY A 89 -17.88 7.81 -12.94
N PRO A 90 -18.36 6.97 -12.01
CA PRO A 90 -18.36 7.27 -10.59
C PRO A 90 -16.95 7.20 -10.00
N ASN A 91 -16.52 8.24 -9.27
CA ASN A 91 -15.21 8.28 -8.61
C ASN A 91 -15.02 7.15 -7.58
N ALA A 92 -16.10 6.75 -6.89
CA ALA A 92 -16.14 5.66 -5.91
C ALA A 92 -17.45 4.85 -6.08
N PRO A 93 -17.48 3.84 -6.97
CA PRO A 93 -18.66 3.00 -7.22
C PRO A 93 -19.02 2.06 -6.08
#